data_AF-A0A843LJ53-F1
#
_entry.id   AF-A0A843LJ53-F1
#
_cell.length_a   1.000
_cell.length_b   1.000
_cell.length_c   1.000
_cell.angle_alpha   90.00
_cell.angle_beta   90.00
_cell.angle_gamma   90.00
#
_symmetry.space_group_name_H-M   'P 1'
#
loop_
_entity.id
_entity.type
_entity.pdbx_description
1 polymer ?
#
loop_
_entity_poly.entity_id
_entity_poly.type
_entity_poly.pdbx_seq_one_letter_code
_entity_poly.pdbx_strand_id
1 'polypeptide(L)'
;MAKKHDNITTLKLEKETKERLEKLREHKRETYDDIIRKILYVLNTVRDEPVKAKAVLEFIDEKRKRMFETDNEHQDNKEQQKLQTNIPEKQRKIKK
;
A
#
# COMPACT_ATOMS: atom_id res chain seq x y z
N MET A 1 15.88 22.83 -24.41
CA MET A 1 15.40 21.67 -23.62
C MET A 1 13.96 21.93 -23.25
N ALA A 2 13.00 21.20 -23.84
CA ALA A 2 11.58 21.40 -23.55
C ALA A 2 11.29 21.02 -22.09
N LYS A 3 10.63 21.92 -21.34
CA LYS A 3 10.25 21.68 -19.94
C LYS A 3 9.23 20.54 -19.89
N LYS A 4 9.54 19.48 -19.14
CA LYS A 4 8.74 18.25 -18.96
C LYS A 4 7.43 18.47 -18.16
N HIS A 5 6.90 19.70 -18.10
CA HIS A 5 5.81 20.08 -17.21
C HIS A 5 4.41 20.11 -17.87
N ASP A 6 4.31 19.95 -19.20
CA ASP A 6 3.05 20.17 -19.93
C ASP A 6 2.00 19.06 -19.76
N ASN A 7 2.31 17.95 -19.10
CA ASN A 7 1.40 16.80 -18.97
C ASN A 7 0.82 16.60 -17.56
N ILE A 8 1.00 17.56 -16.65
CA ILE A 8 0.51 17.44 -15.27
C ILE A 8 -0.73 18.31 -15.09
N THR A 9 -1.84 17.67 -14.69
CA THR A 9 -3.10 18.35 -14.34
C THR A 9 -3.42 18.16 -12.87
N THR A 10 -4.20 19.08 -12.28
CA THR A 10 -4.67 18.97 -10.90
C THR A 10 -6.10 18.44 -10.86
N LEU A 11 -6.35 17.41 -10.05
CA LEU A 11 -7.69 16.88 -9.78
C LEU A 11 -8.02 17.12 -8.31
N LYS A 12 -9.14 17.80 -8.05
CA LYS A 12 -9.69 17.90 -6.69
C LYS A 12 -10.60 16.69 -6.44
N LEU A 13 -10.44 16.07 -5.28
CA LEU A 13 -11.21 14.91 -4.84
C LEU A 13 -11.76 15.16 -3.45
N GLU A 14 -12.94 14.62 -3.19
CA GLU A 14 -13.46 14.50 -1.83
C GLU A 14 -12.55 13.61 -0.98
N LYS A 15 -12.49 13.88 0.33
CA LYS A 15 -11.61 13.14 1.26
C LYS A 15 -11.90 11.64 1.25
N GLU A 16 -13.17 11.27 1.25
CA GLU A 16 -13.58 9.87 1.19
C GLU A 16 -13.09 9.19 -0.10
N THR A 17 -13.17 9.87 -1.25
CA THR A 17 -12.69 9.31 -2.52
C THR A 17 -11.18 9.15 -2.52
N LYS A 18 -10.46 10.14 -1.98
CA LYS A 18 -9.01 10.07 -1.80
C LYS A 18 -8.61 8.88 -0.92
N GLU A 19 -9.27 8.67 0.20
CA GLU A 19 -9.01 7.53 1.10
C GLU A 19 -9.29 6.19 0.43
N ARG A 20 -10.37 6.09 -0.36
CA ARG A 20 -10.66 4.90 -1.15
C ARG A 20 -9.54 4.62 -2.16
N LEU A 21 -9.03 5.63 -2.86
CA LEU A 21 -7.90 5.47 -3.78
C LEU A 21 -6.62 5.04 -3.05
N GLU A 22 -6.33 5.63 -1.88
CA GLU A 22 -5.16 5.24 -1.07
C GLU A 22 -5.22 3.78 -0.66
N LYS A 23 -6.40 3.29 -0.28
CA LYS A 23 -6.59 1.88 0.06
C LYS A 23 -6.25 0.97 -1.13
N LEU A 24 -6.52 1.38 -2.37
CA LEU A 24 -6.25 0.58 -3.58
C LEU A 24 -4.77 0.47 -3.95
N ARG A 25 -3.84 1.08 -3.21
CA ARG A 25 -2.41 0.95 -3.46
C ARG A 25 -1.94 -0.49 -3.26
N GLU A 26 -1.16 -0.97 -4.22
CA GLU A 26 -0.45 -2.25 -4.12
C GLU A 26 0.94 -2.09 -3.50
N HIS A 27 1.49 -0.87 -3.54
CA HIS A 27 2.82 -0.53 -3.03
C HIS A 27 2.85 0.89 -2.48
N LYS A 28 3.71 1.14 -1.49
CA LYS A 28 3.83 2.45 -0.82
C LYS A 28 4.19 3.60 -1.77
N ARG A 29 4.87 3.31 -2.89
CA ARG A 29 5.36 4.30 -3.87
C ARG A 29 4.42 4.57 -5.04
N GLU A 30 3.27 3.91 -5.13
CA GLU A 30 2.29 4.19 -6.20
C GLU A 30 1.76 5.62 -6.10
N THR A 31 1.66 6.30 -7.24
CA THR A 31 1.02 7.63 -7.34
C THR A 31 -0.48 7.49 -7.59
N TYR A 32 -1.25 8.56 -7.37
CA TYR A 32 -2.69 8.53 -7.71
C TYR A 32 -2.93 8.32 -9.21
N ASP A 33 -2.04 8.83 -10.07
CA ASP A 33 -2.14 8.63 -11.52
C ASP A 33 -1.96 7.15 -11.88
N ASP A 34 -1.02 6.45 -11.24
CA ASP A 34 -0.84 4.99 -11.44
C ASP A 34 -2.10 4.21 -11.04
N ILE A 35 -2.70 4.56 -9.89
CA ILE A 35 -3.93 3.92 -9.39
C ILE A 35 -5.09 4.17 -10.36
N ILE A 36 -5.26 5.42 -10.81
CA ILE A 36 -6.33 5.81 -11.74
C ILE A 36 -6.15 5.10 -13.08
N ARG A 37 -4.94 5.06 -13.65
CA ARG A 37 -4.66 4.35 -14.91
C ARG A 37 -4.98 2.86 -14.82
N LYS A 38 -4.64 2.23 -13.70
CA LYS A 38 -4.95 0.82 -13.44
C LYS A 38 -6.46 0.59 -13.35
N ILE A 39 -7.21 1.46 -12.66
CA ILE A 39 -8.68 1.40 -12.62
C ILE A 39 -9.26 1.51 -14.04
N LEU A 40 -8.79 2.49 -14.82
CA LEU A 40 -9.25 2.69 -16.20
C LEU A 40 -8.91 1.49 -17.09
N TYR A 41 -7.73 0.89 -16.93
CA TYR A 41 -7.34 -0.31 -17.66
C TYR A 41 -8.30 -1.47 -17.37
N VAL A 42 -8.61 -1.72 -16.09
CA VAL A 42 -9.57 -2.76 -15.70
C VAL A 42 -10.95 -2.45 -16.30
N LEU A 43 -11.44 -1.22 -16.16
CA LEU A 43 -12.76 -0.83 -16.69
C LEU A 43 -12.86 -1.01 -18.21
N ASN A 44 -11.82 -0.66 -18.96
CA ASN A 44 -11.76 -0.88 -20.40
C ASN A 44 -11.72 -2.37 -20.73
N THR A 45 -10.92 -3.14 -20.01
CA THR A 45 -10.81 -4.60 -20.22
C THR A 45 -12.13 -5.31 -19.91
N VAL A 46 -12.90 -4.88 -18.90
CA VAL A 46 -14.21 -5.47 -18.57
C VAL A 46 -15.19 -5.40 -19.75
N ARG A 47 -15.14 -4.31 -20.53
CA ARG A 47 -16.05 -4.10 -21.66
C ARG A 47 -15.81 -5.11 -22.78
N ASP A 48 -14.55 -5.39 -23.09
CA ASP A 48 -14.17 -6.21 -24.23
C ASP A 48 -13.98 -7.69 -23.85
N GLU A 49 -13.37 -7.95 -22.69
CA GLU A 49 -12.97 -9.28 -22.21
C GLU A 49 -13.22 -9.44 -20.70
N PRO A 50 -14.47 -9.72 -20.26
CA PRO A 50 -14.82 -9.76 -18.84
C PRO A 50 -14.08 -10.86 -18.06
N VAL A 51 -13.78 -12.00 -18.70
CA VAL A 51 -13.05 -13.11 -18.06
C VAL A 51 -11.61 -12.70 -17.73
N LYS A 52 -10.95 -12.01 -18.66
CA LYS A 52 -9.60 -11.48 -18.45
C LYS A 52 -9.58 -10.40 -17.39
N ALA A 53 -10.58 -9.51 -17.38
CA ALA A 53 -10.70 -8.50 -16.35
C ALA A 53 -10.83 -9.12 -14.94
N LYS A 54 -11.60 -10.21 -14.81
CA LYS A 54 -11.70 -10.96 -13.56
C LYS A 54 -10.34 -11.50 -13.11
N ALA A 55 -9.58 -12.12 -14.00
CA ALA A 55 -8.24 -12.62 -13.69
C ALA A 55 -7.27 -11.50 -13.27
N VAL A 56 -7.35 -10.33 -13.90
CA VAL A 56 -6.56 -9.14 -13.51
C VAL A 56 -6.93 -8.67 -12.11
N LEU A 57 -8.23 -8.64 -11.77
CA LEU A 57 -8.69 -8.29 -10.42
C LEU A 57 -8.18 -9.27 -9.37
N GLU A 58 -8.26 -10.58 -9.63
CA GLU A 58 -7.75 -11.62 -8.72
C GLU A 58 -6.24 -11.46 -8.48
N PHE A 59 -5.46 -11.20 -9.54
CA PHE A 59 -4.02 -10.95 -9.42
C PHE A 59 -3.69 -9.71 -8.56
N ILE A 60 -4.45 -8.62 -8.74
CA ILE A 60 -4.31 -7.40 -7.94
C ILE A 60 -4.59 -7.70 -6.46
N ASP A 61 -5.66 -8.44 -6.18
CA ASP A 61 -6.05 -8.81 -4.81
C ASP A 61 -5.00 -9.69 -4.12
N GLU A 62 -4.45 -10.68 -4.82
CA GLU A 62 -3.38 -11.54 -4.28
C GLU A 62 -2.11 -10.75 -3.95
N LYS A 63 -1.73 -9.84 -4.82
CA LYS A 63 -0.56 -8.99 -4.60
C LYS A 63 -0.76 -8.06 -3.40
N ARG A 64 -1.97 -7.55 -3.24
CA ARG A 64 -2.35 -6.70 -2.12
C ARG A 64 -2.37 -7.47 -0.79
N LYS A 65 -2.88 -8.71 -0.77
CA LYS A 65 -2.85 -9.58 0.42
C LYS A 65 -1.42 -9.79 0.92
N ARG A 66 -0.50 -10.15 0.01
CA ARG A 66 0.93 -10.33 0.34
C ARG A 66 1.57 -9.09 0.97
N MET A 67 1.24 -7.90 0.48
CA MET A 67 1.72 -6.65 1.09
C MET A 67 1.25 -6.49 2.52
N PHE A 68 -0.04 -6.73 2.79
CA PHE A 68 -0.59 -6.61 4.14
C PHE A 68 -0.02 -7.65 5.11
N GLU A 69 0.17 -8.89 4.66
CA GLU A 69 0.83 -9.94 5.44
C GLU A 69 2.26 -9.52 5.83
N THR A 70 3.04 -9.03 4.86
CA THR A 70 4.40 -8.55 5.10
C THR A 70 4.44 -7.36 6.05
N ASP A 71 3.52 -6.40 5.91
CA ASP A 71 3.44 -5.22 6.78
C ASP A 71 3.07 -5.61 8.23
N ASN A 72 2.17 -6.58 8.43
CA ASN A 72 1.79 -7.09 9.76
C ASN A 72 2.96 -7.80 10.45
N GLU A 73 3.63 -8.72 9.75
CA GLU A 73 4.81 -9.45 10.29
C GLU A 73 5.94 -8.50 10.72
N HIS A 74 6.12 -7.39 10.00
CA HIS A 74 7.10 -6.37 10.37
C HIS A 74 6.68 -5.55 11.60
N GLN A 75 5.38 -5.37 11.85
CA GLN A 75 4.91 -4.68 13.05
C GLN A 75 5.07 -5.55 14.30
N ASP A 76 4.67 -6.82 14.21
CA ASP A 76 4.79 -7.78 15.31
C ASP A 76 6.26 -7.95 15.75
N ASN A 77 7.17 -8.08 14.79
CA ASN A 77 8.61 -8.17 15.08
C ASN A 77 9.18 -6.91 15.76
N LYS A 78 8.70 -5.71 15.38
CA LYS A 78 9.12 -4.46 16.01
C LYS A 78 8.59 -4.31 17.44
N GLU A 79 7.36 -4.78 17.71
CA GLU A 79 6.79 -4.76 19.05
C GLU A 79 7.50 -5.74 19.98
N GLN A 80 7.80 -6.95 19.50
CA GLN A 80 8.57 -7.93 20.26
C GLN A 80 9.98 -7.43 20.60
N GLN A 81 10.66 -6.74 19.68
CA GLN A 81 11.96 -6.13 19.95
C GLN A 81 11.88 -5.03 21.01
N LYS A 82 10.86 -4.16 20.97
CA LYS A 82 10.66 -3.10 21.97
C LYS A 82 10.37 -3.65 23.38
N LEU A 83 9.63 -4.76 23.47
CA LEU A 83 9.33 -5.44 24.73
C LEU A 83 10.59 -6.08 25.35
N GLN A 84 11.48 -6.65 24.53
CA GLN A 84 12.74 -7.25 25.00
C GLN A 84 13.76 -6.21 25.48
N THR A 85 13.73 -4.98 24.95
CA THR A 85 14.65 -3.90 25.36
C THR A 85 14.26 -3.19 26.67
N ASN A 86 13.06 -3.44 27.21
CA ASN A 86 12.55 -2.79 28.43
C ASN A 86 12.69 -3.68 29.69
N ILE A 87 13.85 -4.33 29.89
CA ILE A 87 14.14 -5.01 31.17
C ILE A 87 14.58 -3.94 32.20
N PRO A 88 13.86 -3.74 33.32
CA PRO A 88 14.23 -2.73 34.31
C PRO A 88 15.56 -3.07 35.00
N GLU A 89 16.48 -2.11 35.10
CA GLU A 89 17.82 -2.24 35.72
C GLU A 89 17.82 -2.61 37.23
N LYS A 90 16.66 -2.82 37.86
CA LYS A 90 16.55 -3.05 39.31
C LYS A 90 17.11 -4.39 39.82
N GLN A 91 17.62 -5.27 38.97
CA GLN A 91 18.24 -6.54 39.41
C GLN A 91 19.78 -6.53 39.43
N ARG A 92 20.45 -5.42 39.06
CA ARG A 92 21.94 -5.36 39.04
C ARG A 92 22.61 -5.11 40.41
N LYS A 93 21.87 -4.91 41.50
CA LYS A 93 22.44 -4.60 42.83
C LYS A 93 22.02 -5.57 43.94
N ILE A 94 22.18 -6.88 43.76
CA ILE A 94 22.28 -7.84 44.88
C ILE A 94 23.32 -8.91 44.54
N LYS A 95 24.58 -8.51 44.37
CA LYS A 95 25.76 -9.36 44.58
C LYS A 95 26.94 -8.45 44.90
N LYS A 96 27.04 -8.04 46.16
CA LYS A 96 28.30 -7.65 46.81
C LYS A 96 28.33 -8.31 48.16
#